data_AF-A0A961NLU2-F1
#
_entry.id   AF-A0A961NLU2-F1
#
_cell.length_a   1.000
_cell.length_b   1.000
_cell.length_c   1.000
_cell.angle_alpha   90.00
_cell.angle_beta   90.00
_cell.angle_gamma   90.00
#
_symmetry.space_group_name_H-M   'P 1'
#
loop_
_entity.id
_entity.type
_entity.pdbx_description
1 polymer ?
#
loop_
_entity_poly.entity_id
_entity_poly.type
_entity_poly.pdbx_seq_one_letter_code
_entity_poly.pdbx_strand_id
1 'polypeptide(L)'
;MPPITHQMRSFAGYAGLPGHHDEMITSEGAVREHWNFLKQAMEHMGLPELFERQSEARRILKQNGVTYNIYDGEERGDRTWSLDPIPLVLSSSQWSQIEQGLLQRAEIFDFILKDIYGPQDLIRRGVLPAEAVYSHPGFIRAAHNLAHPANHLLMFYAVDLARTPDGHLIAMADRAQAPSGSGYALENRLVLSRTLPSLFRDAQVHRLAVYYRAVRQALQGLAPTARDEPRIVVLTPGPDNETYFEHAFLANYLGYPLVQGQDLTVLDGRLWLKTLEGNQQVDVLLRRMDDTWC
;
A
#
# COMPACT_ATOMS: atom_id res chain seq x y z
N MET A 1 -3.03 -21.17 -15.88
CA MET A 1 -4.08 -20.49 -16.67
C MET A 1 -3.90 -20.86 -18.13
N PRO A 2 -4.93 -21.31 -18.84
CA PRO A 2 -4.79 -21.54 -20.28
C PRO A 2 -4.53 -20.18 -20.96
N PRO A 3 -3.75 -20.16 -22.06
CA PRO A 3 -3.44 -18.93 -22.78
C PRO A 3 -4.75 -18.35 -23.33
N ILE A 4 -5.08 -17.13 -22.90
CA ILE A 4 -6.17 -16.35 -23.48
C ILE A 4 -5.84 -16.20 -24.96
N THR A 5 -6.60 -16.91 -25.79
CA THR A 5 -6.37 -17.00 -27.22
C THR A 5 -6.62 -15.62 -27.83
N HIS A 6 -5.65 -15.11 -28.56
CA HIS A 6 -5.72 -13.88 -29.36
C HIS A 6 -6.92 -13.92 -30.32
N GLN A 7 -8.11 -13.47 -29.90
CA GLN A 7 -9.20 -13.18 -30.85
C GLN A 7 -10.40 -12.36 -30.34
N MET A 8 -10.31 -11.66 -29.21
CA MET A 8 -11.26 -10.56 -28.97
C MET A 8 -10.83 -9.37 -29.83
N ARG A 9 -11.67 -9.00 -30.81
CA ARG A 9 -11.51 -7.79 -31.65
C ARG A 9 -12.41 -6.63 -31.20
N SER A 10 -13.24 -6.86 -30.18
CA SER A 10 -14.17 -5.89 -29.62
C SER A 10 -14.49 -6.23 -28.16
N PHE A 11 -14.91 -5.23 -27.39
CA PHE A 11 -15.57 -5.44 -26.08
C PHE A 11 -16.99 -5.98 -26.23
N ALA A 12 -17.52 -6.03 -27.45
CA ALA A 12 -18.80 -6.65 -27.77
C ALA A 12 -18.83 -8.12 -27.31
N GLY A 13 -19.75 -8.45 -26.42
CA GLY A 13 -19.90 -9.79 -25.85
C GLY A 13 -19.25 -10.00 -24.49
N TYR A 14 -18.64 -8.97 -23.87
CA TYR A 14 -18.28 -9.06 -22.46
C TYR A 14 -19.52 -9.29 -21.60
N ALA A 15 -19.48 -10.34 -20.80
CA ALA A 15 -20.50 -10.67 -19.83
C ALA A 15 -19.81 -11.06 -18.52
N GLY A 16 -20.40 -10.65 -17.40
CA GLY A 16 -19.94 -11.08 -16.09
C GLY A 16 -20.01 -12.59 -15.93
N LEU A 17 -19.15 -13.13 -15.07
CA LEU A 17 -19.16 -14.55 -14.76
C LEU A 17 -20.42 -14.91 -13.95
N PRO A 18 -21.15 -15.99 -14.32
CA PRO A 18 -22.34 -16.41 -13.59
C PRO A 18 -22.04 -16.67 -12.10
N GLY A 19 -22.88 -16.13 -11.21
CA GLY A 19 -22.73 -16.30 -9.77
C GLY A 19 -21.65 -15.42 -9.12
N HIS A 20 -21.09 -14.45 -9.86
CA HIS A 20 -20.11 -13.49 -9.34
C HIS A 20 -20.57 -12.05 -9.55
N HIS A 21 -20.13 -11.16 -8.67
CA HIS A 21 -20.31 -9.73 -8.86
C HIS A 21 -19.35 -9.22 -9.96
N ASP A 22 -19.91 -8.58 -10.98
CA ASP A 22 -19.13 -7.89 -12.00
C ASP A 22 -19.06 -6.39 -11.68
N GLU A 23 -17.84 -5.85 -11.70
CA GLU A 23 -17.58 -4.44 -11.37
C GLU A 23 -18.08 -3.52 -12.48
N MET A 24 -18.09 -3.94 -13.75
CA MET A 24 -18.54 -3.11 -14.87
C MET A 24 -20.02 -3.32 -15.22
N ILE A 25 -20.51 -4.55 -15.12
CA ILE A 25 -21.84 -4.97 -15.59
C ILE A 25 -22.75 -5.32 -14.40
N THR A 26 -24.01 -4.96 -14.52
CA THR A 26 -25.08 -5.30 -13.56
C THR A 26 -25.61 -6.72 -13.79
N SER A 27 -26.37 -7.27 -12.85
CA SER A 27 -27.05 -8.56 -13.02
C SER A 27 -27.97 -8.61 -14.24
N GLU A 28 -28.50 -7.45 -14.65
CA GLU A 28 -29.39 -7.28 -15.80
C GLU A 28 -28.62 -7.10 -17.13
N GLY A 29 -27.28 -7.12 -17.10
CA GLY A 29 -26.44 -6.95 -18.29
C GLY A 29 -26.18 -5.49 -18.70
N ALA A 30 -26.71 -4.51 -17.94
CA ALA A 30 -26.44 -3.10 -18.17
C ALA A 30 -25.09 -2.66 -17.58
N VAL A 31 -24.44 -1.68 -18.20
CA VAL A 31 -23.18 -1.10 -17.69
C VAL A 31 -23.47 -0.21 -16.49
N ARG A 32 -22.69 -0.35 -15.41
CA ARG A 32 -22.79 0.51 -14.23
C ARG A 32 -22.42 1.94 -14.59
N GLU A 33 -23.14 2.90 -14.03
CA GLU A 33 -23.02 4.32 -14.40
C GLU A 33 -21.57 4.85 -14.36
N HIS A 34 -20.85 4.57 -13.27
CA HIS A 34 -19.47 5.02 -13.07
C HIS A 34 -18.46 4.37 -14.02
N TRP A 35 -18.83 3.28 -14.71
CA TRP A 35 -18.01 2.62 -15.73
C TRP A 35 -18.25 3.15 -17.14
N ASN A 36 -19.34 3.89 -17.39
CA ASN A 36 -19.72 4.32 -18.74
C ASN A 36 -18.61 5.08 -19.47
N PHE A 37 -17.97 6.03 -18.79
CA PHE A 37 -16.88 6.81 -19.36
C PHE A 37 -15.71 5.91 -19.79
N LEU A 38 -15.24 5.05 -18.90
CA LEU A 38 -14.11 4.15 -19.18
C LEU A 38 -14.46 3.18 -20.30
N LYS A 39 -15.66 2.58 -20.27
CA LYS A 39 -16.13 1.67 -21.32
C LYS A 39 -16.13 2.35 -22.69
N GLN A 40 -16.71 3.55 -22.80
CA GLN A 40 -16.74 4.30 -24.07
C GLN A 40 -15.34 4.66 -24.55
N ALA A 41 -14.46 5.09 -23.65
CA ALA A 41 -13.07 5.40 -23.98
C ALA A 41 -12.32 4.16 -24.50
N MET A 42 -12.52 3.00 -23.87
CA MET A 42 -11.94 1.73 -24.30
C MET A 42 -12.52 1.26 -25.64
N GLU A 43 -13.82 1.41 -25.87
CA GLU A 43 -14.47 1.07 -27.16
C GLU A 43 -13.98 1.96 -28.30
N HIS A 44 -13.79 3.26 -28.03
CA HIS A 44 -13.26 4.21 -29.02
C HIS A 44 -11.78 3.94 -29.36
N MET A 45 -10.99 3.56 -28.35
CA MET A 45 -9.59 3.17 -28.51
C MET A 45 -9.43 1.86 -29.28
N GLY A 46 -10.29 0.88 -28.97
CA GLY A 46 -10.22 -0.47 -29.53
C GLY A 46 -9.13 -1.33 -28.89
N LEU A 47 -9.29 -2.65 -29.02
CA LEU A 47 -8.37 -3.62 -28.42
C LEU A 47 -6.93 -3.58 -28.97
N PRO A 48 -6.67 -3.37 -30.27
CA PRO A 48 -5.30 -3.29 -30.78
C PRO A 48 -4.48 -2.19 -30.08
N GLU A 49 -5.04 -0.99 -30.01
CA GLU A 49 -4.42 0.14 -29.32
C GLU A 49 -4.27 -0.14 -27.82
N LEU A 50 -5.26 -0.75 -27.16
CA LEU A 50 -5.14 -1.12 -25.74
C LEU A 50 -3.95 -2.09 -25.49
N PHE A 51 -3.71 -3.05 -26.39
CA PHE A 51 -2.54 -3.93 -26.31
C PHE A 51 -1.22 -3.19 -26.54
N GLU A 52 -1.20 -2.17 -27.41
CA GLU A 52 -0.04 -1.29 -27.55
C GLU A 52 0.22 -0.51 -26.26
N ARG A 53 -0.84 0.04 -25.64
CA ARG A 53 -0.74 0.74 -24.33
C ARG A 53 -0.28 -0.18 -23.21
N GLN A 54 -0.74 -1.43 -23.19
CA GLN A 54 -0.26 -2.45 -22.25
C GLN A 54 1.23 -2.74 -22.46
N SER A 55 1.66 -2.88 -23.71
CA SER A 55 3.06 -3.16 -24.05
C SER A 55 3.97 -2.00 -23.65
N GLU A 56 3.52 -0.77 -23.88
CA GLU A 56 4.23 0.43 -23.44
C GLU A 56 4.30 0.53 -21.91
N ALA A 57 3.20 0.25 -21.20
CA ALA A 57 3.19 0.23 -19.73
C ALA A 57 4.20 -0.79 -19.18
N ARG A 58 4.23 -2.00 -19.75
CA ARG A 58 5.22 -3.04 -19.39
C ARG A 58 6.65 -2.58 -19.66
N ARG A 59 6.90 -1.87 -20.77
CA ARG A 59 8.23 -1.33 -21.08
C ARG A 59 8.67 -0.30 -20.05
N ILE A 60 7.79 0.63 -19.67
CA ILE A 60 8.08 1.64 -18.65
C ILE A 60 8.34 0.98 -17.29
N LEU A 61 7.50 0.03 -16.85
CA LEU A 61 7.70 -0.71 -15.60
C LEU A 61 9.04 -1.44 -15.57
N LYS A 62 9.42 -2.08 -16.68
CA LYS A 62 10.72 -2.74 -16.81
C LYS A 62 11.89 -1.74 -16.74
N GLN A 63 11.75 -0.58 -17.39
CA GLN A 63 12.77 0.49 -17.34
C GLN A 63 12.92 1.09 -15.94
N ASN A 64 11.82 1.20 -15.20
CA ASN A 64 11.81 1.69 -13.82
C ASN A 64 12.23 0.61 -12.80
N GLY A 65 12.46 -0.64 -13.25
CA GLY A 65 12.88 -1.73 -12.38
C GLY A 65 11.81 -2.19 -11.39
N VAL A 66 10.52 -2.09 -11.76
CA VAL A 66 9.41 -2.48 -10.87
C VAL A 66 9.34 -4.00 -10.75
N THR A 67 9.72 -4.51 -9.59
CA THR A 67 9.75 -5.95 -9.28
C THR A 67 8.92 -6.29 -8.05
N TYR A 68 8.50 -7.54 -7.97
CA TYR A 68 8.01 -8.19 -6.75
C TYR A 68 8.66 -9.57 -6.67
N ASN A 69 9.49 -9.79 -5.65
CA ASN A 69 10.26 -11.05 -5.57
C ASN A 69 9.43 -12.09 -4.83
N ILE A 70 8.96 -13.12 -5.52
CA ILE A 70 8.20 -14.22 -4.90
C ILE A 70 9.19 -15.28 -4.42
N TYR A 71 9.15 -15.64 -3.14
CA TYR A 71 10.08 -16.62 -2.54
C TYR A 71 9.56 -18.07 -2.52
N ASP A 72 8.31 -18.31 -2.90
CA ASP A 72 7.70 -19.66 -2.88
C ASP A 72 7.61 -20.26 -4.30
N GLY A 73 8.50 -21.22 -4.60
CA GLY A 73 8.48 -22.04 -5.82
C GLY A 73 9.88 -22.35 -6.38
N GLU A 74 9.98 -23.36 -7.25
CA GLU A 74 11.24 -23.75 -7.94
C GLU A 74 11.79 -22.65 -8.89
N GLU A 75 11.00 -21.61 -9.18
CA GLU A 75 11.39 -20.46 -9.98
C GLU A 75 11.85 -19.29 -9.09
N ARG A 76 13.10 -19.36 -8.62
CA ARG A 76 13.81 -18.18 -8.10
C ARG A 76 14.07 -17.20 -9.25
N GLY A 77 13.37 -16.06 -9.28
CA GLY A 77 13.65 -15.00 -10.23
C GLY A 77 12.82 -13.73 -10.00
N ASP A 78 13.36 -12.57 -10.42
CA ASP A 78 12.64 -11.30 -10.47
C ASP A 78 11.39 -11.46 -11.33
N ARG A 79 10.21 -11.54 -10.72
CA ARG A 79 8.96 -11.43 -11.47
C ARG A 79 8.74 -9.96 -11.76
N THR A 80 8.75 -9.62 -13.04
CA THR A 80 8.39 -8.26 -13.47
C THR A 80 6.96 -7.99 -13.06
N TRP A 81 6.73 -6.86 -12.39
CA TRP A 81 5.40 -6.46 -11.97
C TRP A 81 4.47 -6.34 -13.19
N SER A 82 3.32 -7.02 -13.12
CA SER A 82 2.36 -7.04 -14.23
C SER A 82 1.22 -6.08 -13.93
N LEU A 83 1.09 -5.06 -14.78
CA LEU A 83 0.02 -4.08 -14.71
C LEU A 83 -1.01 -4.33 -15.81
N ASP A 84 -2.27 -4.51 -15.41
CA ASP A 84 -3.40 -4.46 -16.33
C ASP A 84 -3.73 -2.99 -16.66
N PRO A 85 -3.87 -2.61 -17.95
CA PRO A 85 -4.20 -1.25 -18.32
C PRO A 85 -5.64 -0.85 -17.98
N ILE A 86 -6.54 -1.80 -17.72
CA ILE A 86 -7.94 -1.54 -17.36
C ILE A 86 -8.02 -1.33 -15.84
N PRO A 87 -8.26 -0.10 -15.35
CA PRO A 87 -8.32 0.15 -13.92
C PRO A 87 -9.63 -0.39 -13.33
N LEU A 88 -9.57 -0.78 -12.06
CA LEU A 88 -10.77 -0.95 -11.24
C LEU A 88 -11.37 0.42 -10.93
N VAL A 89 -12.59 0.68 -11.39
CA VAL A 89 -13.30 1.94 -11.13
C VAL A 89 -14.21 1.77 -9.92
N LEU A 90 -14.07 2.65 -8.95
CA LEU A 90 -14.97 2.79 -7.81
C LEU A 90 -15.64 4.16 -7.88
N SER A 91 -16.96 4.22 -7.67
CA SER A 91 -17.64 5.50 -7.55
C SER A 91 -17.18 6.25 -6.29
N SER A 92 -17.32 7.57 -6.28
CA SER A 92 -17.03 8.38 -5.08
C SER A 92 -17.91 7.98 -3.89
N SER A 93 -19.15 7.55 -4.12
CA SER A 93 -20.04 7.07 -3.06
C SER A 93 -19.59 5.74 -2.47
N GLN A 94 -19.16 4.79 -3.31
CA GLN A 94 -18.57 3.53 -2.85
C GLN A 94 -17.28 3.80 -2.07
N TRP A 95 -16.39 4.63 -2.60
CA TRP A 95 -15.13 4.96 -1.93
C TRP A 95 -15.35 5.66 -0.60
N SER A 96 -16.30 6.59 -0.50
CA SER A 96 -16.60 7.30 0.75
C SER A 96 -17.04 6.34 1.87
N GLN A 97 -17.84 5.32 1.54
CA GLN A 97 -18.23 4.29 2.52
C GLN A 97 -17.03 3.44 2.96
N ILE A 98 -16.17 3.04 2.01
CA ILE A 98 -14.94 2.29 2.30
C ILE A 98 -14.04 3.12 3.22
N GLU A 99 -13.78 4.38 2.85
CA GLU A 99 -12.93 5.31 3.60
C GLU A 99 -13.42 5.48 5.04
N GLN A 100 -14.72 5.72 5.25
CA GLN A 100 -15.29 5.84 6.59
C GLN A 100 -15.10 4.57 7.42
N GLY A 101 -15.34 3.40 6.84
CA GLY A 101 -15.15 2.12 7.53
C GLY A 101 -13.68 1.86 7.87
N LEU A 102 -12.76 2.16 6.94
CA LEU A 102 -11.33 1.99 7.16
C LEU A 102 -10.78 2.95 8.21
N LEU A 103 -11.23 4.21 8.23
CA LEU A 103 -10.86 5.19 9.26
C LEU A 103 -11.30 4.73 10.65
N GLN A 104 -12.56 4.34 10.81
CA GLN A 104 -13.06 3.80 12.07
C GLN A 104 -12.25 2.58 12.53
N ARG A 105 -11.97 1.66 11.60
CA ARG A 105 -11.23 0.43 11.90
C ARG A 105 -9.78 0.74 12.34
N ALA A 106 -9.11 1.66 11.66
CA ALA A 106 -7.76 2.11 12.02
C ALA A 106 -7.73 2.73 13.43
N GLU A 107 -8.71 3.57 13.77
CA GLU A 107 -8.83 4.15 15.12
C GLU A 107 -9.01 3.09 16.19
N ILE A 108 -9.87 2.09 15.95
CA ILE A 108 -10.08 0.97 16.87
C ILE A 108 -8.77 0.21 17.09
N PHE A 109 -8.04 -0.15 16.03
CA PHE A 109 -6.77 -0.86 16.16
C PHE A 109 -5.70 -0.02 16.86
N ASP A 110 -5.65 1.29 16.63
CA ASP A 110 -4.75 2.19 17.33
C ASP A 110 -5.07 2.25 18.84
N PHE A 111 -6.35 2.31 19.21
CA PHE A 111 -6.76 2.23 20.62
C PHE A 111 -6.43 0.89 21.26
N ILE A 112 -6.67 -0.22 20.56
CA ILE A 112 -6.30 -1.56 21.04
C ILE A 112 -4.79 -1.65 21.26
N LEU A 113 -3.99 -1.15 20.30
CA LEU A 113 -2.53 -1.16 20.38
C LEU A 113 -2.02 -0.36 21.59
N LYS A 114 -2.57 0.84 21.80
CA LYS A 114 -2.25 1.69 22.96
C LYS A 114 -2.65 1.05 24.29
N ASP A 115 -3.80 0.38 24.33
CA ASP A 115 -4.25 -0.31 25.54
C ASP A 115 -3.33 -1.50 25.86
N ILE A 116 -3.09 -2.38 24.90
CA ILE A 116 -2.27 -3.60 25.06
C ILE A 116 -0.85 -3.28 25.56
N TYR A 117 -0.23 -2.23 25.02
CA TYR A 117 1.10 -1.78 25.42
C TYR A 117 1.10 -0.72 26.54
N GLY A 118 -0.06 -0.33 27.05
CA GLY A 118 -0.20 0.67 28.11
C GLY A 118 -1.07 0.17 29.27
N PRO A 119 -2.27 0.74 29.50
CA PRO A 119 -3.09 0.41 30.66
C PRO A 119 -3.69 -0.99 30.64
N GLN A 120 -3.86 -1.67 29.51
CA GLN A 120 -4.39 -3.04 29.41
C GLN A 120 -5.80 -3.22 30.01
N ASP A 121 -6.64 -2.19 29.92
CA ASP A 121 -8.01 -2.22 30.43
C ASP A 121 -8.88 -3.22 29.67
N LEU A 122 -8.63 -3.45 28.37
CA LEU A 122 -9.36 -4.47 27.60
C LEU A 122 -9.10 -5.88 28.15
N ILE A 123 -7.89 -6.14 28.63
CA ILE A 123 -7.53 -7.41 29.26
C ILE A 123 -8.14 -7.49 30.66
N ARG A 124 -7.97 -6.45 31.49
CA ARG A 124 -8.50 -6.41 32.87
C ARG A 124 -10.02 -6.57 32.93
N ARG A 125 -10.74 -6.05 31.92
CA ARG A 125 -12.20 -6.13 31.81
C ARG A 125 -12.69 -7.40 31.11
N GLY A 126 -11.79 -8.27 30.65
CA GLY A 126 -12.13 -9.52 29.97
C GLY A 126 -12.68 -9.34 28.55
N VAL A 127 -12.47 -8.18 27.92
CA VAL A 127 -12.83 -7.95 26.51
C VAL A 127 -11.86 -8.67 25.57
N LEU A 128 -10.57 -8.65 25.91
CA LEU A 128 -9.52 -9.40 25.23
C LEU A 128 -8.99 -10.50 26.16
N PRO A 129 -8.95 -11.77 25.74
CA PRO A 129 -8.32 -12.84 26.50
C PRO A 129 -6.82 -12.56 26.68
N ALA A 130 -6.32 -12.66 27.91
CA ALA A 130 -4.92 -12.39 28.22
C ALA A 130 -4.00 -13.35 27.46
N GLU A 131 -4.39 -14.61 27.35
CA GLU A 131 -3.70 -15.65 26.60
C GLU A 131 -3.55 -15.28 25.13
N ALA A 132 -4.60 -14.76 24.48
CA ALA A 132 -4.57 -14.38 23.07
C ALA A 132 -3.55 -13.27 22.78
N VAL A 133 -3.26 -12.42 23.76
CA VAL A 133 -2.24 -11.36 23.65
C VAL A 133 -0.86 -11.88 24.06
N TYR A 134 -0.71 -12.42 25.27
CA TYR A 134 0.60 -12.74 25.85
C TYR A 134 1.26 -14.00 25.30
N SER A 135 0.49 -14.93 24.72
CA SER A 135 1.04 -16.10 24.03
C SER A 135 1.36 -15.82 22.56
N HIS A 136 0.92 -14.68 22.02
CA HIS A 136 1.15 -14.36 20.63
C HIS A 136 2.64 -14.04 20.39
N PRO A 137 3.31 -14.66 19.41
CA PRO A 137 4.74 -14.46 19.18
C PRO A 137 5.09 -13.01 18.76
N GLY A 138 4.13 -12.29 18.17
CA GLY A 138 4.27 -10.87 17.83
C GLY A 138 4.08 -9.90 19.01
N PHE A 139 3.79 -10.37 20.23
CA PHE A 139 3.70 -9.48 21.39
C PHE A 139 5.09 -9.16 21.95
N ILE A 140 5.45 -7.88 21.95
CA ILE A 140 6.79 -7.42 22.33
C ILE A 140 6.77 -6.91 23.76
N ARG A 141 7.15 -7.77 24.72
CA ARG A 141 7.13 -7.41 26.15
C ARG A 141 7.90 -6.14 26.48
N ALA A 142 9.02 -5.91 25.80
CA ALA A 142 9.87 -4.72 25.98
C ALA A 142 9.19 -3.41 25.53
N ALA A 143 8.14 -3.48 24.72
CA ALA A 143 7.40 -2.30 24.24
C ALA A 143 6.36 -1.77 25.24
N HIS A 144 6.11 -2.50 26.34
CA HIS A 144 5.12 -2.10 27.34
C HIS A 144 5.55 -0.82 28.08
N ASN A 145 4.65 0.15 28.15
CA ASN A 145 4.86 1.49 28.70
C ASN A 145 6.02 2.28 28.09
N LEU A 146 6.39 2.00 26.83
CA LEU A 146 7.29 2.89 26.11
C LEU A 146 6.60 4.23 25.86
N ALA A 147 7.25 5.32 26.28
CA ALA A 147 6.79 6.66 26.00
C ALA A 147 6.79 6.90 24.49
N HIS A 148 5.62 7.18 23.92
CA HIS A 148 5.49 7.53 22.51
C HIS A 148 5.10 9.01 22.36
N PRO A 149 5.84 9.79 21.57
CA PRO A 149 5.53 11.21 21.35
C PRO A 149 4.30 11.41 20.44
N ALA A 150 3.79 10.33 19.85
CA ALA A 150 2.78 10.36 18.81
C ALA A 150 1.37 10.23 19.38
N ASN A 151 0.44 10.99 18.81
CA ASN A 151 -0.99 10.82 19.07
C ASN A 151 -1.51 9.46 18.56
N HIS A 152 -0.85 8.84 17.58
CA HIS A 152 -1.18 7.52 17.04
C HIS A 152 0.05 6.62 17.07
N LEU A 153 -0.11 5.39 17.55
CA LEU A 153 0.92 4.36 17.50
C LEU A 153 0.86 3.62 16.16
N LEU A 154 -0.34 3.39 15.64
CA LEU A 154 -0.57 2.77 14.34
C LEU A 154 -0.53 3.84 13.24
N MET A 155 0.68 4.18 12.79
CA MET A 155 0.90 5.22 11.77
C MET A 155 0.50 4.79 10.35
N PHE A 156 0.69 3.51 10.03
CA PHE A 156 0.33 2.93 8.74
C PHE A 156 -0.51 1.69 8.96
N TYR A 157 -1.60 1.61 8.22
CA TYR A 157 -2.55 0.53 8.29
C TYR A 157 -3.11 0.27 6.89
N ALA A 158 -3.21 -1.01 6.53
CA ALA A 158 -3.84 -1.43 5.30
C ALA A 158 -4.82 -2.57 5.56
N VAL A 159 -5.81 -2.69 4.68
CA VAL A 159 -6.85 -3.72 4.76
C VAL A 159 -6.99 -4.38 3.41
N ASP A 160 -6.94 -5.70 3.41
CA ASP A 160 -7.25 -6.50 2.25
C ASP A 160 -8.78 -6.56 2.13
N LEU A 161 -9.35 -5.99 1.06
CA LEU A 161 -10.79 -5.96 0.80
C LEU A 161 -11.15 -6.96 -0.31
N ALA A 162 -12.26 -7.66 -0.13
CA ALA A 162 -12.83 -8.52 -1.17
C ALA A 162 -14.29 -8.15 -1.47
N ARG A 163 -14.67 -8.26 -2.74
CA ARG A 163 -16.05 -8.15 -3.18
C ARG A 163 -16.73 -9.51 -3.08
N THR A 164 -17.83 -9.58 -2.36
CA THR A 164 -18.67 -10.77 -2.27
C THR A 164 -19.52 -10.94 -3.54
N PRO A 165 -20.09 -12.13 -3.81
CA PRO A 165 -20.93 -12.37 -4.99
C PRO A 165 -22.16 -11.45 -5.11
N ASP A 166 -22.69 -10.98 -3.98
CA ASP A 166 -23.80 -10.02 -3.88
C ASP A 166 -23.34 -8.56 -3.96
N GLY A 167 -22.03 -8.29 -4.09
CA GLY A 167 -21.48 -6.96 -4.34
C GLY A 167 -21.11 -6.16 -3.09
N HIS A 168 -21.21 -6.76 -1.91
CA HIS A 168 -20.70 -6.14 -0.69
C HIS A 168 -19.17 -6.21 -0.62
N LEU A 169 -18.56 -5.22 0.04
CA LEU A 169 -17.14 -5.28 0.37
C LEU A 169 -16.98 -5.78 1.80
N ILE A 170 -16.07 -6.73 1.96
CA ILE A 170 -15.71 -7.28 3.26
C ILE A 170 -14.21 -7.13 3.50
N ALA A 171 -13.85 -6.84 4.74
CA ALA A 171 -12.45 -6.87 5.19
C ALA A 171 -12.02 -8.32 5.40
N MET A 172 -10.99 -8.73 4.68
CA MET A 172 -10.45 -10.10 4.70
C MET A 172 -9.27 -10.22 5.66
N ALA A 173 -8.41 -9.19 5.71
CA ALA A 173 -7.24 -9.17 6.56
C ALA A 173 -6.81 -7.74 6.88
N ASP A 174 -6.16 -7.61 8.03
CA ASP A 174 -5.58 -6.37 8.54
C ASP A 174 -4.06 -6.43 8.47
N ARG A 175 -3.44 -5.36 7.99
CA ARG A 175 -1.98 -5.22 7.91
C ARG A 175 -1.55 -4.02 8.75
N ALA A 176 -1.11 -4.31 9.97
CA ALA A 176 -0.70 -3.31 10.96
C ALA A 176 0.83 -3.20 11.13
N GLN A 177 1.59 -4.00 10.38
CA GLN A 177 3.04 -4.11 10.49
C GLN A 177 3.68 -3.84 9.12
N ALA A 178 4.28 -2.65 8.96
CA ALA A 178 4.96 -2.23 7.74
C ALA A 178 4.23 -2.56 6.41
N PRO A 179 2.93 -2.25 6.24
CA PRO A 179 2.17 -2.68 5.08
C PRO A 179 2.77 -2.17 3.76
N SER A 180 2.81 -3.05 2.77
CA SER A 180 3.28 -2.78 1.41
C SER A 180 2.13 -2.54 0.44
N GLY A 181 2.42 -1.92 -0.71
CA GLY A 181 1.48 -1.70 -1.82
C GLY A 181 1.26 -0.24 -2.21
N SER A 182 1.53 0.72 -1.32
CA SER A 182 1.29 2.14 -1.61
C SER A 182 2.25 2.68 -2.68
N GLY A 183 3.51 2.25 -2.70
CA GLY A 183 4.45 2.62 -3.76
C GLY A 183 4.06 2.00 -5.09
N TYR A 184 3.63 0.74 -5.11
CA TYR A 184 3.10 0.11 -6.33
C TYR A 184 1.86 0.82 -6.86
N ALA A 185 0.94 1.25 -5.98
CA ALA A 185 -0.25 2.01 -6.38
C ALA A 185 0.10 3.36 -7.03
N LEU A 186 1.10 4.07 -6.49
CA LEU A 186 1.61 5.30 -7.08
C LEU A 186 2.31 5.05 -8.41
N GLU A 187 3.17 4.04 -8.50
CA GLU A 187 3.89 3.73 -9.72
C GLU A 187 2.92 3.30 -10.84
N ASN A 188 1.95 2.43 -10.54
CA ASN A 188 0.87 2.09 -11.45
C ASN A 188 0.13 3.35 -11.95
N ARG A 189 -0.17 4.29 -11.04
CA ARG A 189 -0.83 5.55 -11.40
C ARG A 189 0.03 6.41 -12.33
N LEU A 190 1.33 6.51 -12.07
CA LEU A 190 2.26 7.29 -12.89
C LEU A 190 2.41 6.67 -14.28
N VAL A 191 2.60 5.35 -14.36
CA VAL A 191 2.69 4.63 -15.64
C VAL A 191 1.42 4.78 -16.45
N LEU A 192 0.25 4.50 -15.87
CA LEU A 192 -1.01 4.61 -16.60
C LEU A 192 -1.32 6.05 -17.03
N SER A 193 -0.95 7.06 -16.24
CA SER A 193 -1.13 8.46 -16.64
C SER A 193 -0.27 8.86 -17.86
N ARG A 194 0.86 8.18 -18.08
CA ARG A 194 1.74 8.39 -19.24
C ARG A 194 1.27 7.60 -20.46
N THR A 195 0.79 6.37 -20.26
CA THR A 195 0.35 5.51 -21.37
C THR A 195 -1.07 5.84 -21.83
N LEU A 196 -1.95 6.26 -20.92
CA LEU A 196 -3.36 6.57 -21.17
C LEU A 196 -3.71 8.02 -20.79
N PRO A 197 -3.03 9.04 -21.35
CA PRO A 197 -3.12 10.42 -20.85
C PRO A 197 -4.49 11.08 -21.07
N SER A 198 -5.23 10.73 -22.12
CA SER A 198 -6.60 11.22 -22.35
C SER A 198 -7.56 10.67 -21.29
N LEU A 199 -7.53 9.35 -21.09
CA LEU A 199 -8.36 8.65 -20.11
C LEU A 199 -8.19 9.25 -18.70
N PHE A 200 -6.95 9.47 -18.25
CA PHE A 200 -6.69 10.01 -16.92
C PHE A 200 -7.07 11.48 -16.76
N ARG A 201 -6.97 12.27 -17.84
CA ARG A 201 -7.34 13.69 -17.82
C ARG A 201 -8.85 13.87 -17.68
N ASP A 202 -9.62 13.01 -18.33
CA ASP A 202 -11.06 13.15 -18.45
C ASP A 202 -11.82 12.37 -17.36
N ALA A 203 -11.24 11.29 -16.81
CA ALA A 203 -11.85 10.45 -15.77
C ALA A 203 -11.96 11.08 -14.36
N GLN A 204 -11.54 12.34 -14.16
CA GLN A 204 -11.57 13.04 -12.86
C GLN A 204 -11.04 12.21 -11.68
N VAL A 205 -9.97 11.42 -11.91
CA VAL A 205 -9.45 10.49 -10.90
C VAL A 205 -8.86 11.24 -9.70
N HIS A 206 -9.17 10.79 -8.48
CA HIS A 206 -8.59 11.33 -7.25
C HIS A 206 -7.05 11.23 -7.25
N ARG A 207 -6.39 12.32 -6.85
CA ARG A 207 -4.92 12.43 -6.85
C ARG A 207 -4.30 11.78 -5.62
N LEU A 208 -3.39 10.84 -5.83
CA LEU A 208 -2.66 10.18 -4.74
C LEU A 208 -1.65 11.10 -4.03
N ALA A 209 -1.24 12.21 -4.66
CA ALA A 209 -0.27 13.15 -4.07
C ALA A 209 -0.70 13.71 -2.70
N VAL A 210 -2.00 13.79 -2.43
CA VAL A 210 -2.52 14.24 -1.12
C VAL A 210 -2.12 13.27 -0.02
N TYR A 211 -2.23 11.96 -0.26
CA TYR A 211 -1.82 10.92 0.68
C TYR A 211 -0.33 11.03 1.04
N TYR A 212 0.57 11.12 0.05
CA TYR A 212 2.01 11.22 0.34
C TYR A 212 2.41 12.52 1.02
N ARG A 213 1.69 13.62 0.76
CA ARG A 213 1.88 14.86 1.51
C ARG A 213 1.51 14.68 2.98
N ALA A 214 0.38 14.03 3.26
CA ALA A 214 -0.02 13.69 4.63
C ALA A 214 0.99 12.76 5.31
N VAL A 215 1.54 11.76 4.59
CA VAL A 215 2.61 10.89 5.09
C VAL A 215 3.85 11.71 5.48
N ARG A 216 4.34 12.61 4.62
CA ARG A 216 5.49 13.47 4.94
C ARG A 216 5.24 14.33 6.18
N GLN A 217 4.06 14.96 6.25
CA GLN A 217 3.66 15.80 7.39
C GLN A 217 3.57 14.97 8.68
N ALA A 218 2.99 13.78 8.62
CA ALA A 218 2.88 12.88 9.76
C ALA A 218 4.26 12.46 10.27
N LEU A 219 5.18 12.04 9.38
CA LEU A 219 6.55 11.68 9.75
C LEU A 219 7.34 12.86 10.32
N GLN A 220 7.20 14.05 9.76
CA GLN A 220 7.82 15.27 10.31
C GLN A 220 7.29 15.60 11.70
N GLY A 221 5.98 15.43 11.93
CA GLY A 221 5.34 15.65 13.23
C GLY A 221 5.75 14.67 14.33
N LEU A 222 6.37 13.54 13.98
CA LEU A 222 6.90 12.57 14.95
C LEU A 222 8.26 12.96 15.55
N ALA A 223 8.92 13.97 14.99
CA ALA A 223 10.24 14.37 15.46
C ALA A 223 10.18 14.84 16.94
N PRO A 224 11.04 14.32 17.83
CA PRO A 224 10.96 14.60 19.27
C PRO A 224 11.33 16.04 19.64
N THR A 225 11.97 16.76 18.72
CA THR A 225 12.29 18.18 18.87
C THR A 225 11.78 18.95 17.67
N ALA A 226 11.26 20.15 17.89
CA ALA A 226 10.85 21.09 16.85
C ALA A 226 12.10 21.65 16.14
N ARG A 227 12.81 20.78 15.41
CA ARG A 227 13.83 21.17 14.43
C ARG A 227 13.12 21.54 13.15
N ASP A 228 13.63 22.56 12.46
CA ASP A 228 13.08 22.99 11.17
C ASP A 228 13.15 21.87 10.11
N GLU A 229 14.16 21.00 10.21
CA GLU A 229 14.36 19.85 9.30
C GLU A 229 14.76 18.59 10.09
N PRO A 230 13.79 17.75 10.53
CA PRO A 230 14.10 16.51 11.21
C PRO A 230 14.72 15.48 10.25
N ARG A 231 15.71 14.72 10.73
CA ARG A 231 16.32 13.65 9.96
C ARG A 231 15.45 12.40 9.99
N ILE A 232 14.70 12.21 8.92
CA ILE A 232 13.84 11.04 8.69
C ILE A 232 14.58 10.09 7.75
N VAL A 233 14.66 8.81 8.11
CA VAL A 233 15.26 7.76 7.25
C VAL A 233 14.31 6.57 7.10
N VAL A 234 14.40 5.86 5.98
CA VAL A 234 13.63 4.65 5.70
C VAL A 234 14.52 3.42 5.88
N LEU A 235 14.21 2.58 6.87
CA LEU A 235 14.94 1.35 7.11
C LEU A 235 14.38 0.22 6.24
N THR A 236 15.28 -0.44 5.51
CA THR A 236 14.97 -1.60 4.67
C THR A 236 15.84 -2.81 5.07
N PRO A 237 15.29 -4.04 4.99
CA PRO A 237 16.10 -5.25 5.14
C PRO A 237 17.10 -5.45 3.99
N GLY A 238 16.88 -4.80 2.84
CA GLY A 238 17.79 -4.83 1.69
C GLY A 238 17.19 -5.40 0.41
N PRO A 239 18.01 -5.52 -0.65
CA PRO A 239 17.59 -5.95 -1.98
C PRO A 239 16.94 -7.33 -2.03
N ASP A 240 17.29 -8.20 -1.08
CA ASP A 240 16.77 -9.56 -0.98
C ASP A 240 15.36 -9.61 -0.35
N ASN A 241 14.63 -8.50 -0.25
CA ASN A 241 13.25 -8.47 0.23
C ASN A 241 12.24 -8.30 -0.93
N GLU A 242 11.07 -8.94 -0.80
CA GLU A 242 10.05 -9.00 -1.86
C GLU A 242 9.56 -7.64 -2.34
N THR A 243 9.52 -6.66 -1.43
CA THR A 243 9.03 -5.31 -1.70
C THR A 243 10.14 -4.27 -1.67
N TYR A 244 11.40 -4.66 -1.85
CA TYR A 244 12.54 -3.74 -1.84
C TYR A 244 12.38 -2.60 -2.85
N PHE A 245 11.86 -2.89 -4.04
CA PHE A 245 11.54 -1.87 -5.04
C PHE A 245 10.69 -0.74 -4.43
N GLU A 246 9.61 -1.09 -3.73
CA GLU A 246 8.72 -0.12 -3.11
C GLU A 246 9.45 0.70 -2.03
N HIS A 247 10.34 0.08 -1.26
CA HIS A 247 11.09 0.78 -0.21
C HIS A 247 11.97 1.87 -0.82
N ALA A 248 12.73 1.53 -1.87
CA ALA A 248 13.57 2.47 -2.60
C ALA A 248 12.76 3.54 -3.31
N PHE A 249 11.67 3.14 -3.97
CA PHE A 249 10.78 4.04 -4.68
C PHE A 249 10.14 5.08 -3.74
N LEU A 250 9.57 4.64 -2.62
CA LEU A 250 8.95 5.53 -1.64
C LEU A 250 9.99 6.41 -0.92
N ALA A 251 11.15 5.88 -0.57
CA ALA A 251 12.23 6.67 0.03
C ALA A 251 12.64 7.82 -0.91
N ASN A 252 12.87 7.52 -2.19
CA ASN A 252 13.18 8.53 -3.20
C ASN A 252 12.02 9.53 -3.41
N TYR A 253 10.78 9.05 -3.50
CA TYR A 253 9.60 9.89 -3.74
C TYR A 253 9.32 10.84 -2.56
N LEU A 254 9.51 10.38 -1.32
CA LEU A 254 9.31 11.19 -0.11
C LEU A 254 10.51 12.10 0.20
N GLY A 255 11.67 11.81 -0.40
CA GLY A 255 12.92 12.56 -0.21
C GLY A 255 13.66 12.16 1.07
N TYR A 256 13.63 10.89 1.44
CA TYR A 256 14.30 10.36 2.63
C TYR A 256 15.40 9.36 2.26
N PRO A 257 16.54 9.33 2.98
CA PRO A 257 17.56 8.31 2.79
C PRO A 257 17.00 6.90 3.02
N LEU A 258 17.26 5.99 2.09
CA LEU A 258 17.05 4.56 2.28
C LEU A 258 18.30 3.98 2.95
N VAL A 259 18.14 3.30 4.08
CA VAL A 259 19.24 2.79 4.91
C VAL A 259 19.00 1.34 5.31
N GLN A 260 20.08 0.58 5.50
CA GLN A 260 20.06 -0.75 6.10
C GLN A 260 20.50 -0.67 7.57
N GLY A 261 20.28 -1.75 8.34
CA GLY A 261 20.67 -1.80 9.76
C GLY A 261 22.17 -1.52 9.97
N GLN A 262 23.01 -1.97 9.04
CA GLN A 262 24.46 -1.71 9.08
C GLN A 262 24.85 -0.25 8.84
N ASP A 263 23.96 0.61 8.36
CA ASP A 263 24.23 2.05 8.20
C ASP A 263 23.93 2.81 9.50
N LEU A 264 23.25 2.17 10.44
CA LEU A 264 22.81 2.75 11.70
C LEU A 264 23.68 2.28 12.87
N THR A 265 23.69 3.07 13.94
CA THR A 265 24.27 2.69 15.22
C THR A 265 23.53 3.37 16.37
N VAL A 266 23.52 2.74 17.54
CA VAL A 266 22.93 3.30 18.76
C VAL A 266 24.05 3.73 19.69
N LEU A 267 24.04 5.00 20.11
CA LEU A 267 24.99 5.58 21.04
C LEU A 267 24.24 6.53 21.98
N ASP A 268 24.48 6.37 23.29
CA ASP A 268 23.87 7.18 24.36
C ASP A 268 22.33 7.27 24.28
N GLY A 269 21.69 6.15 23.97
CA GLY A 269 20.22 6.07 23.84
C GLY A 269 19.64 6.78 22.63
N ARG A 270 20.48 7.15 21.64
CA ARG A 270 20.07 7.80 20.40
C ARG A 270 20.47 6.97 19.18
N LEU A 271 19.67 7.07 18.13
CA LEU A 271 19.95 6.44 16.84
C LEU A 271 20.75 7.40 15.95
N TRP A 272 21.78 6.87 15.30
CA TRP A 272 22.69 7.63 14.46
C TRP A 272 22.86 6.95 13.10
N LEU A 273 22.87 7.76 12.05
CA LEU A 273 23.27 7.38 10.71
C LEU A 273 24.78 7.57 10.56
N LYS A 274 25.49 6.52 10.15
CA LYS A 274 26.92 6.57 9.87
C LYS A 274 27.13 7.22 8.51
N THR A 275 27.89 8.31 8.47
CA THR A 275 28.28 8.98 7.23
C THR A 275 29.80 9.17 7.18
N LEU A 276 30.34 9.50 6.02
CA LEU A 276 31.78 9.78 5.86
C LEU A 276 32.23 11.02 6.67
N GLU A 277 31.31 11.96 6.91
CA GLU A 277 31.56 13.20 7.68
C GLU A 277 31.33 13.00 9.19
N GLY A 278 30.96 11.78 9.61
CA GLY A 278 30.66 11.44 10.99
C GLY A 278 29.21 11.00 11.20
N ASN A 279 28.87 10.74 12.45
CA ASN A 279 27.54 10.25 12.82
C ASN A 279 26.52 11.40 12.83
N GLN A 280 25.42 11.23 12.11
CA GLN A 280 24.31 12.18 12.07
C GLN A 280 23.11 11.60 12.81
N GLN A 281 22.59 12.32 13.81
CA GLN A 281 21.48 11.82 14.61
C GLN A 281 20.22 11.65 13.74
N VAL A 282 19.58 10.49 13.85
CA VAL A 282 18.28 10.19 13.23
C VAL A 282 17.18 10.61 14.21
N ASP A 283 16.22 11.40 13.72
CA ASP A 283 15.08 11.89 14.51
C ASP A 283 13.86 10.97 14.37
N VAL A 284 13.64 10.40 13.17
CA VAL A 284 12.53 9.49 12.87
C VAL A 284 13.00 8.35 11.98
N LEU A 285 12.62 7.13 12.34
CA LEU A 285 12.90 5.90 11.60
C LEU A 285 11.59 5.33 11.05
N LEU A 286 11.41 5.37 9.72
CA LEU A 286 10.33 4.64 9.07
C LEU A 286 10.81 3.22 8.75
N ARG A 287 10.38 2.23 9.55
CA ARG A 287 10.70 0.83 9.30
C ARG A 287 9.84 0.23 8.18
N ARG A 288 10.46 -0.60 7.32
CA ARG A 288 9.81 -1.39 6.27
C ARG A 288 10.07 -2.90 6.46
N MET A 289 10.02 -3.35 7.70
CA MET A 289 10.22 -4.73 8.11
C MET A 289 9.48 -5.02 9.40
N ASP A 290 9.25 -6.31 9.68
CA ASP A 290 8.57 -6.76 10.89
C ASP A 290 9.39 -6.48 12.15
N ASP A 291 8.67 -6.29 13.26
CA ASP A 291 9.25 -5.87 14.55
C ASP A 291 10.24 -6.89 15.10
N THR A 292 10.06 -8.18 14.82
CA THR A 292 10.97 -9.25 15.29
C THR A 292 12.36 -9.19 14.65
N TRP A 293 12.53 -8.38 13.61
CA TRP A 293 13.79 -8.19 12.89
C TRP A 293 14.46 -6.84 13.21
N CYS A 294 13.85 -6.02 14.08
CA CYS A 294 14.36 -4.72 14.50
C CYS A 294 15.27 -4.82 15.74
#